data_AF-A0A7Y0JHV2-F1
#
_entry.id   AF-A0A7Y0JHV2-F1
#
_cell.length_a   1.000
_cell.length_b   1.000
_cell.length_c   1.000
_cell.angle_alpha   90.00
_cell.angle_beta   90.00
_cell.angle_gamma   90.00
#
_symmetry.space_group_name_H-M   'P 1'
#
loop_
_entity.id
_entity.type
_entity.pdbx_description
1 polymer ?
#
loop_
_entity_poly.entity_id
_entity_poly.type
_entity_poly.pdbx_seq_one_letter_code
_entity_poly.pdbx_strand_id
1 'polypeptide(L)'
;MLDKLFQSPKPLLEKKYHVVSVDVGQFDNNIDFASDFVDLSASGIPALVVLTGDGDIRVATDDGSFSHARDMDNAEVNAFLSKWAG
;
A
#
# COMPACT_ATOMS: atom_id res chain seq x y z
N MET A 1 -2.79 8.05 -7.74
CA MET A 1 -1.34 7.84 -8.03
C MET A 1 -1.03 6.35 -7.91
N LEU A 2 -1.36 5.72 -6.79
CA LEU A 2 -1.43 4.26 -6.63
C LEU A 2 -2.32 3.55 -7.67
N ASP A 3 -3.46 4.15 -8.06
CA ASP A 3 -4.37 3.52 -9.04
C ASP A 3 -3.72 3.28 -10.41
N LYS A 4 -2.71 4.08 -10.78
CA LYS A 4 -1.93 3.87 -12.01
C LYS A 4 -0.96 2.70 -11.86
N LEU A 5 -0.30 2.58 -10.69
CA LEU A 5 0.61 1.49 -10.36
C LEU A 5 -0.13 0.14 -10.29
N PHE A 6 -1.42 0.17 -9.99
CA PHE A 6 -2.27 -1.02 -9.93
C PHE A 6 -2.82 -1.50 -11.29
N GLN A 7 -2.54 -0.81 -12.38
CA GLN A 7 -3.04 -1.21 -13.70
C GLN A 7 -2.40 -2.51 -14.23
N SER A 8 -1.10 -2.75 -13.98
CA SER A 8 -0.43 -4.00 -14.40
C SER A 8 -0.60 -5.18 -13.44
N PRO A 9 -0.53 -5.04 -12.10
CA PRO A 9 -0.81 -6.15 -11.18
C PRO A 9 -2.32 -6.45 -11.06
N LYS A 10 -3.18 -5.84 -11.89
CA LYS A 10 -4.64 -5.97 -11.83
C LYS A 10 -5.13 -7.42 -11.71
N PRO A 11 -4.63 -8.42 -12.46
CA PRO A 11 -5.05 -9.81 -12.28
C PRO A 11 -4.63 -10.43 -10.94
N LEU A 12 -3.50 -10.01 -10.36
CA LEU A 12 -3.05 -10.45 -9.04
C LEU A 12 -3.93 -9.83 -7.97
N LEU A 13 -4.15 -8.52 -8.05
CA LEU A 13 -5.03 -7.78 -7.15
C LEU A 13 -6.42 -8.38 -7.13
N GLU A 14 -7.07 -8.53 -8.29
CA GLU A 14 -8.43 -9.07 -8.40
C GLU A 14 -8.57 -10.51 -7.86
N LYS A 15 -7.49 -11.30 -7.87
CA LYS A 15 -7.52 -12.71 -7.44
C LYS A 15 -7.08 -12.94 -6.00
N LYS A 16 -6.24 -12.05 -5.44
CA LYS A 16 -5.52 -12.30 -4.18
C LYS A 16 -5.73 -11.20 -3.14
N TYR A 17 -6.26 -10.05 -3.53
CA TYR A 17 -6.36 -8.90 -2.65
C TYR A 17 -7.75 -8.27 -2.71
N HIS A 18 -8.23 -7.82 -1.55
CA HIS A 18 -9.25 -6.79 -1.47
C HIS A 18 -8.53 -5.45 -1.30
N VAL A 19 -8.61 -4.59 -2.33
CA VAL A 19 -7.91 -3.30 -2.33
C VAL A 19 -8.80 -2.23 -1.72
N VAL A 20 -8.28 -1.54 -0.71
CA VAL A 20 -8.92 -0.40 -0.07
C VAL A 20 -8.01 0.82 -0.25
N SER A 21 -8.54 1.89 -0.83
CA SER A 21 -7.85 3.17 -0.91
C SER A 21 -8.25 4.04 0.27
N VAL A 22 -7.27 4.45 1.07
CA VAL A 22 -7.45 5.37 2.20
C VAL A 22 -6.89 6.73 1.80
N ASP A 23 -7.77 7.73 1.73
CA ASP A 23 -7.35 9.11 1.49
C ASP A 23 -6.96 9.78 2.81
N VAL A 24 -5.71 10.22 2.89
CA VAL A 24 -5.16 10.88 4.07
C VAL A 24 -4.96 12.39 3.90
N GLY A 25 -5.38 12.94 2.75
CA GLY A 25 -5.25 14.37 2.45
C GLY A 25 -3.81 14.87 2.57
N GLN A 26 -3.62 16.04 3.18
CA GLN A 26 -2.30 16.57 3.55
C GLN A 26 -1.96 16.19 5.00
N PHE A 27 -2.11 14.91 5.33
CA PHE A 27 -2.03 14.38 6.69
C PHE A 27 -3.12 14.96 7.61
N ASP A 28 -4.33 15.16 7.07
CA ASP A 28 -5.46 15.79 7.75
C ASP A 28 -6.78 15.03 7.61
N ASN A 29 -6.80 13.88 6.93
CA ASN A 29 -7.97 13.03 6.76
C ASN A 29 -7.66 11.58 7.15
N ASN A 30 -8.61 10.84 7.74
CA ASN A 30 -8.48 9.42 8.12
C ASN A 30 -7.16 9.03 8.84
N ILE A 31 -6.48 9.98 9.48
CA ILE A 31 -5.16 9.74 10.08
C ILE A 31 -5.26 8.78 11.25
N ASP A 32 -6.30 8.93 12.05
CA ASP A 32 -6.58 8.03 13.18
C ASP A 32 -6.84 6.59 12.72
N PHE A 33 -7.40 6.40 11.53
CA PHE A 33 -7.58 5.07 10.96
C PHE A 33 -6.26 4.53 10.38
N ALA A 34 -5.51 5.36 9.64
CA ALA A 34 -4.27 4.94 9.00
C ALA A 34 -3.17 4.60 10.02
N SER A 35 -3.12 5.31 11.15
CA SER A 35 -2.11 5.14 12.20
C SER A 35 -2.16 3.78 12.90
N ASP A 36 -3.29 3.08 12.84
CA ASP A 36 -3.41 1.69 13.31
C ASP A 36 -2.65 0.70 12.43
N PHE A 37 -2.30 1.08 11.19
CA PHE A 37 -1.72 0.19 10.17
C PHE A 37 -0.34 0.60 9.67
N VAL A 38 0.02 1.88 9.73
CA VAL A 38 1.26 2.42 9.17
C VAL A 38 1.66 3.73 9.86
N ASP A 39 2.97 3.90 10.10
CA ASP A 39 3.53 5.18 10.54
C ASP A 39 3.75 6.10 9.32
N LEU A 40 2.74 6.91 9.01
CA LEU A 40 2.79 7.87 7.90
C LEU A 40 3.89 8.92 8.03
N SER A 41 4.40 9.18 9.25
CA SER A 41 5.48 10.12 9.47
C SER A 41 6.83 9.55 9.02
N ALA A 42 7.01 8.23 9.15
CA ALA A 42 8.17 7.51 8.67
C ALA A 42 8.03 7.10 7.19
N SER A 43 6.85 6.65 6.77
CA SER A 43 6.61 6.16 5.41
C SER A 43 6.50 7.28 4.36
N GLY A 44 5.94 8.43 4.74
CA GLY A 44 5.40 9.39 3.78
C GLY A 44 4.23 8.82 2.96
N ILE A 45 3.85 9.53 1.89
CA ILE A 45 2.75 9.14 0.99
C ILE A 45 3.29 9.03 -0.44
N PRO A 46 2.95 7.97 -1.19
CA PRO A 46 2.04 6.89 -0.79
C PRO A 46 2.72 5.85 0.11
N ALA A 47 1.89 5.16 0.91
CA ALA A 47 2.27 4.01 1.71
C ALA A 47 1.40 2.80 1.32
N LEU A 48 1.90 1.59 1.60
CA LEU A 48 1.20 0.34 1.29
C LEU A 48 1.26 -0.60 2.49
N VAL A 49 0.11 -1.17 2.83
CA VAL A 49 -0.02 -2.17 3.89
C VAL A 49 -0.72 -3.40 3.33
N VAL A 50 -0.22 -4.59 3.68
CA VAL A 50 -0.88 -5.86 3.40
C VAL A 50 -1.33 -6.46 4.72
N LEU A 51 -2.60 -6.84 4.80
CA LEU A 51 -3.19 -7.52 5.94
C LEU A 51 -3.39 -9.01 5.63
N THR A 52 -3.42 -9.82 6.69
CA THR A 52 -3.91 -11.20 6.63
C THR A 52 -5.44 -11.24 6.54
N GLY A 53 -6.03 -12.41 6.27
CA GLY A 53 -7.49 -12.58 6.23
C GLY A 53 -8.19 -12.30 7.58
N ASP A 54 -7.45 -12.36 8.68
CA ASP A 54 -7.96 -12.11 10.04
C ASP A 54 -7.79 -10.65 10.47
N GLY A 55 -7.17 -9.80 9.63
CA GLY A 55 -6.98 -8.37 9.86
C GLY A 55 -5.61 -7.98 10.43
N ASP A 56 -4.74 -8.93 10.75
CA ASP A 56 -3.39 -8.65 11.24
C ASP A 56 -2.47 -8.10 10.15
N ILE A 57 -1.55 -7.19 10.51
CA ILE A 57 -0.57 -6.63 9.57
C ILE A 57 0.44 -7.70 9.16
N ARG A 58 0.48 -8.01 7.86
CA ARG A 58 1.50 -8.88 7.26
C ARG A 58 2.77 -8.11 6.93
N VAL A 59 2.61 -6.92 6.37
CA VAL A 59 3.70 -5.97 6.07
C VAL A 59 3.14 -4.55 5.95
N ALA A 60 3.90 -3.57 6.44
CA ALA A 60 3.68 -2.15 6.24
C ALA A 60 4.98 -1.49 5.74
N THR A 61 4.86 -0.46 4.91
CA THR A 61 6.01 0.27 4.34
C THR A 61 6.43 1.43 5.26
N ASP A 62 6.76 1.15 6.52
CA ASP A 62 7.12 2.15 7.55
C ASP A 62 8.53 2.74 7.40
N ASP A 63 9.20 2.51 6.27
CA ASP A 63 10.59 2.87 6.02
C ASP A 63 10.78 3.88 4.88
N GLY A 64 9.67 4.36 4.30
CA GLY A 64 9.70 5.27 3.17
C GLY A 64 9.99 4.59 1.82
N SER A 65 10.02 3.26 1.75
CA SER A 65 10.26 2.49 0.52
C SER A 65 9.31 2.79 -0.63
N PHE A 66 8.14 3.39 -0.34
CA PHE A 66 7.15 3.80 -1.34
C PHE A 66 7.05 5.32 -1.54
N SER A 67 7.88 6.12 -0.87
CA SER A 67 7.88 7.58 -0.98
C SER A 67 8.17 8.08 -2.41
N HIS A 68 8.94 7.30 -3.18
CA HIS A 68 9.27 7.52 -4.59
C HIS A 68 8.33 6.78 -5.56
N ALA A 69 7.14 6.36 -5.13
CA ALA A 69 6.18 5.66 -5.99
C ALA A 69 5.70 6.47 -7.21
N ARG A 70 5.99 7.78 -7.26
CA ARG A 70 5.84 8.60 -8.48
C ARG A 70 6.69 8.11 -9.63
N ASP A 71 7.87 7.59 -9.31
CA ASP A 71 8.89 7.17 -10.26
C ASP A 71 9.05 5.64 -10.30
N MET A 72 8.32 4.91 -9.43
CA MET A 72 8.32 3.43 -9.42
C MET A 72 7.67 2.85 -10.67
N ASP A 73 8.25 1.73 -11.11
CA ASP A 73 7.71 0.86 -12.14
C ASP A 73 6.59 -0.03 -11.56
N ASN A 74 5.57 -0.30 -12.37
CA ASN A 74 4.53 -1.28 -12.10
C ASN A 74 5.07 -2.68 -11.72
N ALA A 75 6.24 -3.08 -12.25
CA ALA A 75 6.89 -4.34 -11.92
C ALA A 75 7.37 -4.40 -10.47
N GLU A 76 7.86 -3.28 -9.91
CA GLU A 76 8.30 -3.20 -8.51
C GLU A 76 7.11 -3.39 -7.56
N VAL A 77 6.00 -2.73 -7.87
CA VAL A 77 4.75 -2.88 -7.10
C VAL A 77 4.19 -4.30 -7.25
N ASN A 78 4.23 -4.88 -8.45
CA ASN A 78 3.81 -6.26 -8.67
C ASN A 78 4.70 -7.26 -7.93
N ALA A 79 6.02 -7.04 -7.85
CA ALA A 79 6.95 -7.90 -7.12
C ALA A 79 6.67 -7.84 -5.61
N PHE A 80 6.46 -6.63 -5.07
CA PHE A 80 6.05 -6.45 -3.67
C PHE A 80 4.75 -7.21 -3.37
N LEU A 81 3.70 -7.01 -4.18
CA LEU A 81 2.41 -7.69 -3.99
C LEU A 81 2.52 -9.20 -4.19
N SER A 82 3.37 -9.68 -5.10
CA SER A 82 3.55 -11.12 -5.32
C SER A 82 4.25 -11.78 -4.13
N LYS A 83 5.20 -11.09 -3.49
CA LYS A 83 5.91 -11.58 -2.31
C LYS A 83 4.97 -11.88 -1.13
N TRP A 84 3.90 -11.12 -1.01
CA TRP A 84 2.96 -11.20 0.12
C TRP A 84 1.60 -11.80 -0.24
N ALA A 85 1.43 -12.29 -1.47
CA ALA A 85 0.20 -12.95 -1.90
C ALA A 85 0.13 -14.37 -1.32
N GLY A 86 -0.32 -14.50 -0.08
CA GLY A 86 -0.42 -15.79 0.62
C GLY A 86 -1.10 -15.68 1.97
#